data_AF-A0AAD7RWH9-F1
#
_entry.id   AF-A0AAD7RWH9-F1
#
_cell.length_a   1.000
_cell.length_b   1.000
_cell.length_c   1.000
_cell.angle_alpha   90.00
_cell.angle_beta   90.00
_cell.angle_gamma   90.00
#
_symmetry.space_group_name_H-M   'P 1'
#
loop_
_entity.id
_entity.type
_entity.pdbx_description
1 polymer ?
#
loop_
_entity_poly.entity_id
_entity_poly.type
_entity_poly.pdbx_seq_one_letter_code
_entity_poly.pdbx_strand_id
1 'polypeptide(L)'
;MEEDKVTQQMEELRVEDGNKDGTGDKKSKDGGKKKNKGGGGGESVGRSELNPQPQYIEDRLSLYNKLKEEHDALMAERAAKDSKPIKVTLPDGKVVDAESWKTTPYLVACGISQGLADNTVIAKVNNGVWDLDRPLEEDCSLQLLKFDDEEAQAVYWHSSAHIMGEAMERVYGGCLCYGPP
;
A
#
# COMPACT_ATOMS: atom_id res chain seq x y z
N MET A 1 -9.78 -8.02 34.35
CA MET A 1 -8.77 -7.49 35.30
C MET A 1 -7.46 -7.08 34.60
N GLU A 2 -7.08 -7.70 33.48
CA GLU A 2 -5.91 -7.27 32.70
C GLU A 2 -6.29 -6.28 31.58
N GLU A 3 -7.53 -6.37 31.08
CA GLU A 3 -8.07 -5.49 30.04
C GLU A 3 -8.34 -4.06 30.55
N ASP A 4 -8.74 -3.90 31.82
CA ASP A 4 -9.01 -2.59 32.44
C ASP A 4 -7.74 -1.74 32.65
N LYS A 5 -6.57 -2.39 32.65
CA LYS A 5 -5.28 -1.74 32.88
C LYS A 5 -4.72 -1.11 31.59
N VAL A 6 -5.07 -1.69 30.44
CA VAL A 6 -4.66 -1.21 29.11
C VAL A 6 -5.49 0.01 28.71
N THR A 7 -6.78 0.04 29.04
CA THR A 7 -7.65 1.20 28.83
C THR A 7 -7.22 2.41 29.67
N GLN A 8 -6.77 2.21 30.90
CA GLN A 8 -6.22 3.30 31.72
C GLN A 8 -4.90 3.89 31.17
N GLN A 9 -4.02 3.08 30.58
CA GLN A 9 -2.77 3.57 29.99
C GLN A 9 -2.97 4.38 28.70
N MET A 10 -4.07 4.14 27.96
CA MET A 10 -4.40 4.88 26.73
C MET A 10 -5.02 6.26 27.00
N GLU A 11 -5.59 6.48 28.20
CA GLU A 11 -6.26 7.74 28.55
C GLU A 11 -5.27 8.80 29.08
N GLU A 12 -4.13 8.38 29.65
CA GLU A 12 -3.05 9.28 30.10
C GLU A 12 -2.15 9.84 28.97
N LEU A 13 -2.29 9.35 27.73
CA LEU A 13 -1.46 9.75 26.58
C LEU A 13 -2.10 10.82 25.68
N ARG A 14 -3.22 11.42 26.08
CA ARG A 14 -3.81 12.56 25.36
C ARG A 14 -3.04 13.84 25.68
N VAL A 15 -2.20 14.27 24.74
CA VAL A 15 -1.56 15.59 24.76
C VAL A 15 -2.60 16.65 24.40
N GLU A 16 -2.80 17.62 25.29
CA GLU A 16 -3.66 18.79 25.09
C GLU A 16 -2.99 19.84 24.19
N ASP A 17 -3.70 20.30 23.15
CA ASP A 17 -3.31 21.45 22.34
C ASP A 17 -3.60 22.77 23.07
N GLY A 18 -2.59 23.65 23.22
CA GLY A 18 -2.73 24.93 23.93
C GLY A 18 -1.59 25.96 23.78
N ASN A 19 -1.52 26.63 22.62
CA ASN A 19 -1.43 28.11 22.37
C ASN A 19 -0.55 29.12 23.21
N LYS A 20 0.32 29.88 22.47
CA LYS A 20 0.90 31.27 22.65
C LYS A 20 1.91 31.52 23.82
N ASP A 21 2.93 32.39 23.77
CA ASP A 21 3.21 33.68 23.07
C ASP A 21 4.74 34.01 23.05
N GLY A 22 5.14 35.13 22.40
CA GLY A 22 6.51 35.57 21.99
C GLY A 22 7.64 35.73 23.03
N THR A 23 8.90 35.97 22.64
CA THR A 23 9.60 37.28 22.41
C THR A 23 11.02 36.93 21.87
N GLY A 24 11.63 37.45 20.79
CA GLY A 24 12.16 38.79 20.51
C GLY A 24 13.64 38.98 20.94
N ASP A 25 14.62 38.99 20.01
CA ASP A 25 15.77 39.95 20.00
C ASP A 25 16.56 39.97 18.66
N LYS A 26 17.47 40.95 18.53
CA LYS A 26 17.85 41.77 17.36
C LYS A 26 18.89 41.24 16.36
N LYS A 27 18.63 41.53 15.08
CA LYS A 27 19.40 42.29 14.06
C LYS A 27 20.95 42.35 14.17
N SER A 28 21.62 41.97 13.08
CA SER A 28 22.74 42.75 12.51
C SER A 28 22.85 42.60 10.98
N LYS A 29 23.06 43.76 10.35
CA LYS A 29 23.32 44.12 8.93
C LYS A 29 24.85 43.95 8.70
N ASP A 30 25.47 43.78 7.53
CA ASP A 30 25.44 44.52 6.26
C ASP A 30 26.48 43.84 5.33
N GLY A 31 26.27 43.71 4.02
CA GLY A 31 27.06 44.48 3.05
C GLY A 31 27.57 43.59 1.91
N GLY A 32 27.21 43.92 0.66
CA GLY A 32 27.29 43.01 -0.49
C GLY A 32 28.44 43.21 -1.49
N LYS A 33 28.39 42.48 -2.61
CA LYS A 33 28.95 42.92 -3.91
C LYS A 33 28.36 42.14 -5.09
N LYS A 34 28.03 42.90 -6.14
CA LYS A 34 27.44 42.51 -7.42
C LYS A 34 28.56 42.12 -8.41
N LYS A 35 28.37 41.08 -9.23
CA LYS A 35 28.87 41.00 -10.62
C LYS A 35 28.04 40.01 -11.44
N ASN A 36 27.92 40.31 -12.74
CA ASN A 36 26.85 39.92 -13.65
C ASN A 36 27.35 38.95 -14.74
N LYS A 37 26.38 38.33 -15.44
CA LYS A 37 26.36 37.67 -16.78
C LYS A 37 26.57 36.16 -16.88
N GLY A 38 25.57 35.53 -17.52
CA GLY A 38 25.71 34.34 -18.35
C GLY A 38 24.38 33.61 -18.51
N GLY A 39 23.62 33.87 -19.58
CA GLY A 39 22.34 33.21 -19.84
C GLY A 39 22.48 31.78 -20.36
N GLY A 40 21.40 31.01 -20.24
CA GLY A 40 21.24 29.74 -20.94
C GLY A 40 20.21 28.83 -20.27
N GLY A 41 19.18 28.42 -21.03
CA GLY A 41 18.34 27.25 -20.76
C GLY A 41 17.22 27.49 -19.75
N GLY A 42 15.97 27.46 -20.20
CA GLY A 42 14.86 27.17 -19.30
C GLY A 42 14.99 25.74 -18.82
N GLU A 43 15.62 25.53 -17.66
CA GLU A 43 15.57 24.27 -16.94
C GLU A 43 14.13 24.02 -16.52
N SER A 44 13.55 22.91 -16.98
CA SER A 44 12.45 22.30 -16.26
C SER A 44 12.96 22.00 -14.86
N VAL A 45 12.58 22.82 -13.88
CA VAL A 45 12.83 22.55 -12.46
C VAL A 45 11.93 21.38 -12.05
N GLY A 46 12.27 20.19 -12.53
CA GLY A 46 11.78 18.94 -11.98
C GLY A 46 12.37 18.84 -10.58
N ARG A 47 11.50 18.86 -9.57
CA ARG A 47 11.95 18.66 -8.18
C ARG A 47 12.59 17.27 -8.10
N SER A 48 13.86 17.22 -7.69
CA SER A 48 14.62 15.99 -7.48
C SER A 48 14.21 15.32 -6.17
N GLU A 49 14.35 13.99 -6.09
CA GLU A 49 14.18 13.25 -4.83
C GLU A 49 15.11 13.80 -3.73
N LEU A 50 14.71 13.61 -2.47
CA LEU A 50 15.50 13.98 -1.31
C LEU A 50 16.85 13.26 -1.31
N ASN A 51 17.93 14.03 -1.16
CA ASN A 51 19.29 13.53 -1.04
C ASN A 51 19.99 14.21 0.16
N PRO A 52 20.29 13.49 1.26
CA PRO A 52 20.11 12.05 1.43
C PRO A 52 18.64 11.63 1.58
N GLN A 53 18.34 10.38 1.21
CA GLN A 53 17.02 9.79 1.43
C GLN A 53 16.74 9.66 2.93
N PRO A 54 15.47 9.78 3.38
CA PRO A 54 15.13 9.54 4.78
C PRO A 54 15.51 8.11 5.23
N GLN A 55 16.18 8.00 6.39
CA GLN A 55 16.72 6.74 6.92
C GLN A 55 15.64 5.66 7.14
N TYR A 56 14.42 6.08 7.53
CA TYR A 56 13.33 5.15 7.79
C TYR A 56 12.92 4.31 6.56
N ILE A 57 13.27 4.72 5.33
CA ILE A 57 12.96 3.96 4.12
C ILE A 57 13.76 2.67 4.11
N GLU A 58 15.07 2.74 4.39
CA GLU A 58 15.94 1.57 4.46
C GLU A 58 15.52 0.64 5.59
N ASP A 59 15.23 1.19 6.77
CA ASP A 59 14.77 0.42 7.93
C ASP A 59 13.46 -0.34 7.62
N ARG A 60 12.46 0.35 7.03
CA ARG A 60 11.18 -0.25 6.64
C ARG A 60 11.36 -1.35 5.59
N LEU A 61 12.21 -1.14 4.58
CA LEU A 61 12.50 -2.14 3.55
C LEU A 61 13.17 -3.37 4.12
N SER A 62 14.14 -3.20 5.03
CA SER A 62 14.82 -4.33 5.69
C SER A 62 13.83 -5.21 6.47
N LEU A 63 12.93 -4.57 7.23
CA LEU A 63 11.90 -5.25 8.00
C LEU A 63 10.88 -5.93 7.08
N TYR A 64 10.40 -5.23 6.05
CA TYR A 64 9.44 -5.77 5.08
C TYR A 64 10.01 -7.00 4.37
N ASN A 65 11.24 -6.94 3.86
CA ASN A 65 11.84 -8.05 3.13
C ASN A 65 11.96 -9.29 4.03
N LYS A 66 12.41 -9.12 5.28
CA LYS A 66 12.48 -10.22 6.25
C LYS A 66 11.09 -10.84 6.49
N LEU A 67 10.08 -10.02 6.78
CA LEU A 67 8.72 -10.50 7.05
C LEU A 67 8.08 -11.12 5.80
N LYS A 68 8.38 -10.59 4.61
CA LYS A 68 7.90 -11.12 3.34
C LYS A 68 8.49 -12.49 3.05
N GLU A 69 9.79 -12.69 3.27
CA GLU A 69 10.43 -14.00 3.14
C GLU A 69 9.84 -15.03 4.12
N GLU A 70 9.64 -14.65 5.38
CA GLU A 70 8.99 -15.50 6.38
C GLU A 70 7.56 -15.86 5.96
N HIS A 71 6.79 -14.88 5.49
CA HIS A 71 5.42 -15.09 5.00
C HIS A 71 5.38 -16.01 3.77
N ASP A 72 6.25 -15.79 2.80
CA ASP A 72 6.32 -16.60 1.58
C ASP A 72 6.69 -18.05 1.87
N ALA A 73 7.62 -18.26 2.81
CA ALA A 73 7.96 -19.60 3.28
C ALA A 73 6.75 -20.28 3.95
N LEU A 74 6.01 -19.57 4.81
CA LEU A 74 4.79 -20.08 5.44
C LEU A 74 3.70 -20.41 4.40
N MET A 75 3.51 -19.55 3.41
CA MET A 75 2.54 -19.78 2.33
C MET A 75 2.93 -20.97 1.46
N ALA A 76 4.21 -21.11 1.11
CA ALA A 76 4.72 -22.26 0.37
C ALA A 76 4.59 -23.57 1.17
N GLU A 77 4.84 -23.53 2.48
CA GLU A 77 4.64 -24.66 3.37
C GLU A 77 3.16 -25.08 3.43
N ARG A 78 2.24 -24.13 3.60
CA ARG A 78 0.78 -24.39 3.54
C ARG A 78 0.37 -24.95 2.20
N ALA A 79 0.85 -24.38 1.10
CA ALA A 79 0.61 -24.88 -0.24
C ALA A 79 1.13 -26.32 -0.44
N ALA A 80 2.20 -26.72 0.24
CA ALA A 80 2.73 -28.08 0.15
C ALA A 80 1.98 -29.09 1.04
N LYS A 81 1.50 -28.67 2.22
CA LYS A 81 0.94 -29.56 3.24
C LYS A 81 -0.59 -29.62 3.24
N ASP A 82 -1.24 -28.48 3.00
CA ASP A 82 -2.67 -28.29 3.23
C ASP A 82 -3.46 -28.10 1.92
N SER A 83 -2.80 -28.18 0.76
CA SER A 83 -3.44 -28.06 -0.54
C SER A 83 -4.41 -29.23 -0.79
N LYS A 84 -5.65 -28.89 -1.12
CA LYS A 84 -6.72 -29.84 -1.47
C LYS A 84 -7.44 -29.37 -2.74
N PRO A 85 -8.04 -30.29 -3.51
CA PRO A 85 -8.93 -29.92 -4.60
C PRO A 85 -10.11 -29.10 -4.07
N ILE A 86 -10.40 -27.99 -4.73
CA ILE A 86 -11.50 -27.08 -4.42
C ILE A 86 -12.27 -26.73 -5.69
N LYS A 87 -13.51 -26.27 -5.52
CA LYS A 87 -14.40 -25.83 -6.60
C LYS A 87 -14.63 -24.33 -6.53
N VAL A 88 -14.32 -23.65 -7.62
CA VAL A 88 -14.52 -22.21 -7.77
C VAL A 88 -15.71 -21.97 -8.69
N THR A 89 -16.77 -21.36 -8.16
CA THR A 89 -17.99 -21.07 -8.92
C THR A 89 -17.95 -19.65 -9.46
N LEU A 90 -18.03 -19.51 -10.79
CA LEU A 90 -18.08 -18.23 -11.48
C LEU A 90 -19.51 -17.68 -11.56
N PRO A 91 -19.70 -16.38 -11.87
CA PRO A 91 -21.03 -15.76 -11.87
C PRO A 91 -21.96 -16.30 -12.96
N ASP A 92 -21.41 -16.90 -14.01
CA ASP A 92 -22.17 -17.57 -15.07
C ASP A 92 -22.58 -19.02 -14.71
N GLY A 93 -22.27 -19.45 -13.48
CA GLY A 93 -22.54 -20.79 -12.96
C GLY A 93 -21.50 -21.84 -13.38
N LYS A 94 -20.47 -21.47 -14.15
CA LYS A 94 -19.39 -22.41 -14.45
C LYS A 94 -18.59 -22.71 -13.20
N VAL A 95 -18.18 -23.97 -13.07
CA VAL A 95 -17.32 -24.43 -11.99
C VAL A 95 -15.93 -24.71 -12.55
N VAL A 96 -14.93 -24.10 -11.94
CA VAL A 96 -13.51 -24.31 -12.24
C VAL A 96 -12.91 -25.17 -11.13
N ASP A 97 -12.29 -26.28 -11.51
CA ASP A 97 -11.51 -27.08 -10.56
C ASP A 97 -10.19 -26.36 -10.26
N ALA A 98 -9.90 -26.20 -8.98
CA ALA A 98 -8.73 -25.49 -8.48
C ALA A 98 -8.11 -26.26 -7.32
N GLU A 99 -6.94 -25.80 -6.88
CA GLU A 99 -6.23 -26.35 -5.73
C GLU A 99 -6.03 -25.26 -4.68
N SER A 100 -6.44 -25.53 -3.44
CA SER A 100 -6.31 -24.57 -2.34
C SER A 100 -4.85 -24.25 -2.05
N TRP A 101 -4.62 -23.03 -1.54
CA TRP A 101 -3.29 -22.48 -1.23
C TRP A 101 -2.33 -22.34 -2.42
N LYS A 102 -2.74 -22.73 -3.62
CA LYS A 102 -1.95 -22.62 -4.87
C LYS A 102 -2.64 -21.79 -5.94
N THR A 103 -3.94 -22.00 -6.11
CA THR A 103 -4.71 -21.28 -7.14
C THR A 103 -5.11 -19.91 -6.62
N THR A 104 -4.86 -18.86 -7.39
CA THR A 104 -5.25 -17.49 -7.07
C THR A 104 -6.36 -17.01 -8.03
N PRO A 105 -7.13 -15.97 -7.69
CA PRO A 105 -8.07 -15.36 -8.63
C PRO A 105 -7.43 -14.96 -9.96
N TYR A 106 -6.18 -14.46 -9.93
CA TYR A 106 -5.42 -14.13 -11.14
C TYR A 106 -5.23 -15.34 -12.05
N LEU A 107 -4.84 -16.49 -11.48
CA LEU A 107 -4.67 -17.74 -12.25
C LEU A 107 -5.98 -18.22 -12.87
N VAL A 108 -7.10 -18.09 -12.14
CA VAL A 108 -8.44 -18.41 -12.68
C VAL A 108 -8.78 -17.46 -13.84
N ALA A 109 -8.52 -16.16 -13.70
CA ALA A 109 -8.74 -15.17 -14.76
C ALA A 109 -7.91 -15.47 -16.02
N CYS A 110 -6.63 -15.80 -15.86
CA CYS A 110 -5.74 -16.24 -16.95
C CYS A 110 -6.28 -17.48 -17.67
N GLY A 111 -6.85 -18.44 -16.92
CA GLY A 111 -7.51 -19.63 -17.47
C GLY A 111 -8.72 -19.33 -18.34
N ILE A 112 -9.37 -18.16 -18.15
CA ILE A 112 -10.48 -17.69 -19.00
C ILE A 112 -9.92 -16.94 -20.22
N SER A 113 -9.11 -15.89 -19.98
CA SER A 113 -8.34 -15.20 -21.02
C SER A 113 -7.34 -14.22 -20.38
N GLN A 114 -6.18 -14.03 -21.02
CA GLN A 114 -5.19 -13.05 -20.55
C GLN A 114 -5.76 -11.64 -20.50
N GLY A 115 -6.55 -11.23 -21.50
CA GLY A 115 -7.17 -9.90 -21.52
C GLY A 115 -8.17 -9.68 -20.37
N LEU A 116 -8.80 -10.72 -19.85
CA LEU A 116 -9.63 -10.60 -18.65
C LEU A 116 -8.75 -10.41 -17.40
N ALA A 117 -7.69 -11.20 -17.26
CA ALA A 117 -6.75 -11.08 -16.15
C ALA A 117 -6.14 -9.68 -16.07
N ASP A 118 -5.65 -9.14 -17.19
CA ASP A 118 -5.01 -7.82 -17.26
C ASP A 118 -5.97 -6.66 -16.95
N ASN A 119 -7.27 -6.84 -17.22
CA ASN A 119 -8.29 -5.81 -16.96
C ASN A 119 -9.00 -5.97 -15.60
N THR A 120 -8.73 -7.06 -14.88
CA THR A 120 -9.30 -7.28 -13.55
C THR A 120 -8.50 -6.46 -12.54
N VAL A 121 -9.19 -5.72 -11.69
CA VAL A 121 -8.56 -4.88 -10.65
C VAL A 121 -8.52 -5.64 -9.33
N ILE A 122 -9.61 -6.31 -8.97
CA ILE A 122 -9.75 -7.02 -7.70
C ILE A 122 -10.72 -8.19 -7.87
N ALA A 123 -10.66 -9.16 -6.96
CA ALA A 123 -11.62 -10.26 -6.92
C ALA A 123 -12.59 -10.09 -5.76
N LYS A 124 -13.75 -10.73 -5.90
CA LYS A 124 -14.72 -10.99 -4.84
C LYS A 124 -14.77 -12.49 -4.60
N VAL A 125 -14.41 -12.90 -3.39
CA VAL A 125 -14.45 -14.29 -2.94
C VAL A 125 -15.49 -14.39 -1.83
N ASN A 126 -16.56 -15.15 -2.03
CA ASN A 126 -17.66 -15.27 -1.06
C ASN A 126 -18.20 -13.90 -0.60
N ASN A 127 -18.42 -12.99 -1.56
CA ASN A 127 -18.86 -11.61 -1.38
C ASN A 127 -17.87 -10.67 -0.65
N GLY A 128 -16.69 -11.13 -0.26
CA GLY A 128 -15.62 -10.30 0.31
C GLY A 128 -14.57 -9.89 -0.73
N VAL A 129 -14.02 -8.69 -0.58
CA VAL A 129 -12.89 -8.21 -1.40
C VAL A 129 -11.65 -9.09 -1.18
N TRP A 130 -10.98 -9.46 -2.26
CA TRP A 130 -9.88 -10.41 -2.26
C TRP A 130 -8.82 -10.06 -3.30
N ASP A 131 -7.55 -10.05 -2.91
CA ASP A 131 -6.43 -9.72 -3.79
C ASP A 131 -6.25 -10.78 -4.89
N LEU A 132 -5.86 -10.35 -6.08
CA LEU A 132 -5.72 -11.23 -7.24
C LEU A 132 -4.62 -12.29 -7.06
N ASP A 133 -3.58 -11.96 -6.30
CA ASP A 133 -2.45 -12.85 -6.02
C ASP A 133 -2.62 -13.66 -4.72
N ARG A 134 -3.69 -13.41 -3.95
CA ARG A 134 -3.95 -14.16 -2.72
C ARG A 134 -4.53 -15.54 -3.05
N PRO A 135 -3.90 -16.65 -2.60
CA PRO A 135 -4.41 -18.00 -2.87
C PRO A 135 -5.80 -18.24 -2.29
N LEU A 136 -6.61 -19.01 -3.01
CA LEU A 136 -7.93 -19.46 -2.56
C LEU A 136 -7.77 -20.58 -1.53
N GLU A 137 -8.53 -20.54 -0.44
CA GLU A 137 -8.34 -21.42 0.71
C GLU A 137 -9.35 -22.60 0.71
N GLU A 138 -10.52 -22.40 0.12
CA GLU A 138 -11.64 -23.33 0.13
C GLU A 138 -12.56 -23.16 -1.09
N ASP A 139 -13.59 -24.01 -1.17
CA ASP A 139 -14.66 -23.87 -2.16
C ASP A 139 -15.30 -22.49 -2.03
N CYS A 140 -15.40 -21.77 -3.14
CA CYS A 140 -15.85 -20.40 -3.10
C CYS A 140 -16.58 -19.97 -4.36
N SER A 141 -17.37 -18.91 -4.22
CA SER A 141 -17.84 -18.11 -5.34
C SER A 141 -16.79 -17.06 -5.67
N LEU A 142 -16.45 -16.93 -6.95
CA LEU A 142 -15.47 -15.97 -7.44
C LEU A 142 -16.11 -15.03 -8.45
N GLN A 143 -15.97 -13.74 -8.22
CA GLN A 143 -16.32 -12.69 -9.17
C GLN A 143 -15.07 -11.84 -9.44
N LEU A 144 -14.75 -11.63 -10.71
CA LEU A 144 -13.64 -10.77 -11.14
C LEU A 144 -14.20 -9.38 -11.42
N LEU A 145 -13.70 -8.37 -10.69
CA LEU A 145 -14.17 -6.99 -10.81
C LEU A 145 -13.17 -6.19 -11.66
N LYS A 146 -13.70 -5.55 -12.70
CA LYS A 146 -12.95 -4.59 -13.52
C LYS A 146 -13.20 -3.18 -12.98
N PHE A 147 -12.53 -2.20 -13.55
CA PHE A 147 -12.62 -0.80 -13.13
C PHE A 147 -14.03 -0.16 -13.26
N ASP A 148 -14.99 -0.80 -13.93
CA ASP A 148 -16.38 -0.32 -14.00
C ASP A 148 -17.19 -0.59 -12.72
N ASP A 149 -16.67 -1.40 -11.80
CA ASP A 149 -17.29 -1.69 -10.50
C ASP A 149 -16.84 -0.70 -9.41
N GLU A 150 -17.76 -0.27 -8.54
CA GLU A 150 -17.50 0.72 -7.47
C GLU A 150 -16.47 0.23 -6.43
N GLU A 151 -16.46 -1.06 -6.08
CA GLU A 151 -15.49 -1.60 -5.11
C GLU A 151 -14.10 -1.73 -5.73
N ALA A 152 -14.02 -2.14 -6.99
CA ALA A 152 -12.76 -2.15 -7.74
C ALA A 152 -12.16 -0.75 -7.84
N GLN A 153 -13.01 0.22 -8.13
CA GLN A 153 -12.70 1.64 -8.15
C GLN A 153 -12.13 2.12 -6.79
N ALA A 154 -12.82 1.82 -5.69
CA ALA A 154 -12.37 2.17 -4.34
C ALA A 154 -10.96 1.62 -4.03
N VAL A 155 -10.72 0.34 -4.32
CA VAL A 155 -9.40 -0.29 -4.15
C VAL A 155 -8.34 0.36 -5.03
N TYR A 156 -8.66 0.63 -6.30
CA TYR A 156 -7.75 1.29 -7.23
C TYR A 156 -7.30 2.68 -6.74
N TRP A 157 -8.23 3.50 -6.27
CA TRP A 157 -7.91 4.83 -5.74
C TRP A 157 -7.14 4.76 -4.43
N HIS A 158 -7.41 3.76 -3.59
CA HIS A 158 -6.62 3.52 -2.38
C HIS A 158 -5.15 3.22 -2.73
N SER A 159 -4.88 2.30 -3.66
CA SER A 159 -3.53 2.03 -4.14
C SER A 159 -2.88 3.26 -4.78
N SER A 160 -3.64 4.03 -5.56
CA SER A 160 -3.16 5.27 -6.19
C SER A 160 -2.76 6.33 -5.16
N ALA A 161 -3.50 6.43 -4.05
CA ALA A 161 -3.20 7.35 -2.95
C ALA A 161 -1.88 6.97 -2.27
N HIS A 162 -1.58 5.68 -2.10
CA HIS A 162 -0.29 5.23 -1.57
C HIS A 162 0.88 5.61 -2.48
N ILE A 163 0.74 5.44 -3.80
CA ILE A 163 1.77 5.84 -4.78
C ILE A 163 2.01 7.36 -4.71
N MET A 164 0.94 8.15 -4.61
CA MET A 164 1.05 9.60 -4.43
C MET A 164 1.72 9.96 -3.11
N GLY A 165 1.35 9.28 -2.02
CA GLY A 165 1.96 9.43 -0.70
C GLY A 165 3.46 9.19 -0.76
N GLU A 166 3.89 8.06 -1.33
CA GLU A 166 5.31 7.72 -1.52
C GLU A 166 6.05 8.81 -2.33
N ALA A 167 5.49 9.25 -3.45
CA ALA A 167 6.08 10.32 -4.26
C ALA A 167 6.22 11.62 -3.45
N MET A 168 5.25 11.92 -2.59
CA MET A 168 5.30 13.09 -1.71
C MET A 168 6.33 12.96 -0.59
N GLU A 169 6.49 11.78 0.02
CA GLU A 169 7.55 11.54 1.03
C GLU A 169 8.94 11.70 0.39
N ARG A 170 9.13 11.15 -0.83
CA ARG A 170 10.41 11.18 -1.55
C ARG A 170 10.81 12.57 -2.07
N VAL A 171 9.86 13.42 -2.45
CA VAL A 171 10.15 14.73 -3.08
C VAL A 171 10.02 15.90 -2.10
N TYR A 172 9.10 15.81 -1.14
CA TYR A 172 8.75 16.93 -0.25
C TYR A 172 9.05 16.68 1.22
N GLY A 173 9.45 15.46 1.59
CA GLY A 173 9.69 15.09 2.99
C GLY A 173 8.43 15.14 3.85
N GLY A 174 7.25 15.07 3.22
CA GLY A 174 5.98 14.90 3.94
C GLY A 174 5.93 13.53 4.61
N CYS A 175 5.29 13.45 5.77
CA CYS A 175 4.95 12.18 6.41
C CYS A 175 3.46 11.94 6.17
N LEU A 176 3.12 11.27 5.08
CA LEU A 176 1.72 11.07 4.66
C LEU A 176 1.24 9.64 4.92
N CYS A 177 2.16 8.71 5.15
CA CYS A 177 1.83 7.32 5.44
C CYS A 177 1.61 7.11 6.95
N TYR A 178 0.59 7.77 7.53
CA TYR A 178 0.09 7.43 8.87
C TYR A 178 -1.24 6.67 8.74
N GLY A 179 -1.18 5.34 8.89
CA GLY A 179 -2.32 4.50 9.30
C GLY A 179 -3.29 4.02 8.21
N PRO A 180 -4.08 2.97 8.49
CA PRO A 180 -4.64 2.01 7.52
C PRO A 180 -5.92 2.51 6.83
N PRO A 181 -6.53 1.78 5.86
CA PRO A 181 -7.97 1.89 5.67
C PRO A 181 -8.75 1.50 6.94
#